data_AF-A0A382A067-F1
#
_entry.id   AF-A0A382A067-F1
#
_cell.length_a   1.000
_cell.length_b   1.000
_cell.length_c   1.000
_cell.angle_alpha   90.00
_cell.angle_beta   90.00
_cell.angle_gamma   90.00
#
_symmetry.space_group_name_H-M   'P 1'
#
loop_
_entity.id
_entity.type
_entity.pdbx_description
1 polymer ?
#
loop_
_entity_poly.entity_id
_entity_poly.type
_entity_poly.pdbx_seq_one_letter_code
_entity_poly.pdbx_strand_id
1 'polypeptide(L)' 'TGDLDIKNAKTTVDLIINIVKERSLSLIIATHDMNLANRLDDTLHL' A
#
# COMPACT_ATOMS: atom_id res chain seq x y z
N THR A 1 13.20 -3.60 17.85
CA THR A 1 13.38 -2.73 16.68
C THR A 1 12.34 -3.01 15.59
N GLY A 2 11.87 -4.24 15.41
CA GLY A 2 10.86 -4.58 14.38
C GLY A 2 9.52 -3.82 14.42
N ASP A 3 9.02 -3.41 15.59
CA ASP A 3 7.77 -2.62 15.67
C ASP A 3 7.88 -1.24 15.02
N LEU A 4 9.07 -0.61 15.12
CA LEU A 4 9.34 0.66 14.46
C LEU A 4 9.35 0.48 12.94
N ASP A 5 9.91 -0.63 12.46
CA ASP A 5 9.96 -0.96 11.03
C ASP A 5 8.55 -1.21 10.46
N ILE A 6 7.68 -1.92 11.20
CA ILE A 6 6.28 -2.15 10.81
C ILE A 6 5.50 -0.83 10.75
N LYS A 7 5.67 0.03 11.76
CA LYS A 7 4.99 1.34 11.80
C LYS A 7 5.47 2.24 10.66
N ASN A 8 6.77 2.25 10.38
CA ASN A 8 7.35 3.03 9.30
C ASN A 8 6.85 2.52 7.94
N ALA A 9 6.86 1.20 7.72
CA ALA A 9 6.33 0.60 6.49
C ALA A 9 4.86 0.97 6.25
N LYS A 10 4.02 0.88 7.28
CA LYS A 10 2.61 1.30 7.19
C LYS A 10 2.48 2.79 6.83
N THR A 11 3.24 3.65 7.51
CA THR A 11 3.21 5.10 7.25
C THR A 11 3.63 5.41 5.81
N THR A 12 4.69 4.77 5.32
CA THR A 12 5.17 4.95 3.94
C THR A 12 4.11 4.54 2.92
N VAL A 13 3.49 3.38 3.12
CA VAL A 13 2.42 2.89 2.24
C VAL A 13 1.20 3.83 2.26
N ASP A 14 0.82 4.32 3.43
CA ASP A 14 -0.28 5.28 3.59
C ASP A 14 -0.02 6.56 2.79
N LEU A 15 1.20 7.10 2.86
CA LEU A 15 1.61 8.29 2.11
C LEU A 15 1.56 8.06 0.59
N ILE A 16 2.03 6.90 0.11
CA ILE A 16 1.99 6.56 -1.32
C ILE A 16 0.54 6.49 -1.82
N ILE A 17 -0.34 5.79 -1.10
CA ILE A 17 -1.76 5.67 -1.47
C ILE A 17 -2.43 7.05 -1.50
N ASN A 18 -2.14 7.91 -0.54
CA ASN A 18 -2.71 9.26 -0.49
C ASN A 18 -2.29 10.11 -1.70
N ILE A 19 -1.00 10.10 -2.06
CA ILE A 19 -0.50 10.85 -3.22
C ILE A 19 -1.15 10.35 -4.52
N VAL A 20 -1.34 9.04 -4.65
CA VAL A 20 -1.99 8.42 -5.81
C VAL A 20 -3.43 8.90 -5.95
N LYS A 21 -4.18 8.94 -4.84
CA LYS A 21 -5.56 9.47 -4.81
C LYS A 21 -5.61 10.97 -5.12
N GLU A 22 -4.77 11.77 -4.47
CA GLU A 22 -4.73 13.23 -4.65
C GLU A 22 -4.38 13.64 -6.08
N ARG A 23 -3.53 12.87 -6.76
CA ARG A 23 -3.04 13.19 -8.11
C ARG A 23 -3.71 12.38 -9.22
N SER A 24 -4.72 11.57 -8.90
CA SER A 24 -5.40 10.70 -9.86
C SER A 24 -4.43 9.84 -10.68
N LEU A 25 -3.47 9.21 -9.99
CA LEU A 25 -2.48 8.33 -10.60
C LEU A 25 -2.97 6.88 -10.57
N SER A 26 -2.39 6.03 -11.42
CA SER A 26 -2.54 4.58 -11.33
C SER A 26 -1.38 3.98 -10.53
N LEU A 27 -1.68 3.03 -9.63
CA LEU A 27 -0.71 2.34 -8.80
C LEU A 27 -0.87 0.83 -8.98
N ILE A 28 0.22 0.14 -9.32
CA ILE A 28 0.29 -1.32 -9.36
C ILE A 28 1.25 -1.75 -8.26
N ILE A 29 0.80 -2.65 -7.37
CA ILE A 29 1.62 -3.20 -6.29
C ILE A 29 1.61 -4.73 -6.40
N ALA A 30 2.79 -5.33 -6.34
CA ALA A 30 2.95 -6.76 -6.11
C ALA A 30 3.19 -6.99 -4.61
N THR A 31 2.30 -7.73 -3.96
CA THR A 31 2.40 -8.02 -2.52
C THR A 31 1.84 -9.40 -2.20
N HIS A 32 2.40 -10.05 -1.20
CA HIS A 32 1.81 -11.25 -0.57
C HIS A 32 0.95 -10.89 0.66
N ASP A 33 1.00 -9.62 1.10
CA ASP A 33 0.22 -9.13 2.23
C ASP A 33 -1.19 -8.74 1.78
N MET A 34 -2.16 -9.57 2.16
CA MET A 34 -3.56 -9.36 1.82
C MET A 34 -4.17 -8.12 2.50
N ASN A 35 -3.61 -7.66 3.62
CA ASN A 35 -4.08 -6.43 4.26
C ASN A 35 -3.77 -5.20 3.39
N LEU A 36 -2.65 -5.23 2.66
CA LEU A 36 -2.32 -4.18 1.70
C LEU A 36 -3.15 -4.32 0.43
N ALA A 37 -3.30 -5.54 -0.11
CA ALA A 37 -4.11 -5.79 -1.31
C ALA A 37 -5.56 -5.30 -1.13
N ASN A 38 -6.17 -5.58 0.03
CA ASN A 38 -7.54 -5.15 0.37
C ASN A 38 -7.73 -3.63 0.49
N ARG A 39 -6.65 -2.84 0.45
CA ARG A 39 -6.70 -1.37 0.46
C ARG A 39 -6.66 -0.76 -0.93
N LEU A 40 -6.45 -1.56 -1.97
CA LEU A 40 -6.41 -1.16 -3.37
C LEU A 40 -7.78 -1.33 -4.02
N ASP A 41 -7.99 -0.69 -5.15
CA ASP A 41 -9.28 -0.69 -5.85
C ASP A 41 -9.59 -2.06 -6.48
N ASP A 42 -8.56 -2.73 -7.03
CA ASP A 42 -8.66 -4.06 -7.63
C ASP A 42 -7.51 -4.95 -7.19
N THR A 43 -7.74 -6.27 -7.14
CA THR A 43 -6.71 -7.28 -6.84
C THR A 43 -6.73 -8.37 -7.89
N LEU A 44 -5.56 -8.71 -8.43
CA LEU A 44 -5.36 -9.84 -9.34
C LEU A 44 -4.61 -10.96 -8.62
N HIS A 45 -5.21 -12.15 -8.58
CA HIS A 45 -4.56 -13.35 -8.07
C HIS A 45 -3.81 -14.03 -9.22
N LEU A 46 -2.47 -14.03 -9.12
CA LEU A 46 -1.55 -14.66 -10.07
C LEU A 46 -1.01 -15.97 -9.50
#